data_AF-A0AAJ3LS74-F1
#
_entry.id   AF-A0AAJ3LS74-F1
#
_cell.length_a   1.000
_cell.length_b   1.000
_cell.length_c   1.000
_cell.angle_alpha   90.00
_cell.angle_beta   90.00
_cell.angle_gamma   90.00
#
_symmetry.space_group_name_H-M   'P 1'
#
loop_
_entity.id
_entity.type
_entity.pdbx_description
1 polymer ?
#
loop_
_entity_poly.entity_id
_entity_poly.type
_entity_poly.pdbx_seq_one_letter_code
_entity_poly.pdbx_strand_id
1 'polypeptide(L)'
;MTAAPGWYEAGTPGKLRWWDGTQWTAQEADAAPPVKQEVPVTLLAPTPVASPSQLPSGPQPGWYPTGPDQLRWWDGSHWTGLRVKNGKPGTDWATTEQPSLAWVFGSVFLVLAFVQFSLGALSSHLSVNGFPMLLLTLLWFGIAAQTTAVRRIPQPVAAPVVIDVVRPLPGEQDGPGAGWHSVSPRATRWWTGSRWAQYVGTQYGVRPTFHGARAFRIYLVMSWAVLGIGALALAVGVVILVNSSGDGYGFLGGIIGGIVVGGGVLFAVLGGVLLIMSRMQRRLLLLPDLPPGR
;
A
#
# COMPACT_ATOMS: atom_id res chain seq x y z
N MET A 1 -29.23 -3.04 24.50
CA MET A 1 -27.89 -3.64 24.33
C MET A 1 -27.62 -3.72 22.85
N THR A 2 -26.60 -3.02 22.35
CA THR A 2 -26.23 -3.01 20.92
C THR A 2 -25.26 -4.16 20.64
N ALA A 3 -25.39 -4.81 19.49
CA ALA A 3 -24.46 -5.86 19.08
C ALA A 3 -23.04 -5.30 18.94
N ALA A 4 -22.02 -6.08 19.31
CA ALA A 4 -20.62 -5.71 19.10
C ALA A 4 -20.33 -5.59 17.59
N PRO A 5 -19.37 -4.77 17.16
CA PRO A 5 -18.98 -4.73 15.75
C PRO A 5 -18.54 -6.12 15.25
N GLY A 6 -19.05 -6.56 14.10
CA GLY A 6 -18.86 -7.94 13.63
C GLY A 6 -19.61 -8.28 12.34
N TRP A 7 -19.36 -9.47 11.79
CA TRP A 7 -20.12 -10.05 10.68
C TRP A 7 -21.35 -10.77 11.22
N TYR A 8 -22.52 -10.48 10.66
CA TYR A 8 -23.80 -11.07 11.07
C TYR A 8 -24.64 -11.43 9.85
N GLU A 9 -25.62 -12.32 9.99
CA GLU A 9 -26.51 -12.73 8.89
C GLU A 9 -27.27 -11.54 8.27
N ALA A 10 -27.16 -11.40 6.94
CA ALA A 10 -27.69 -10.28 6.16
C ALA A 10 -29.21 -10.39 5.86
N GLY A 11 -29.91 -11.33 6.51
CA GLY A 11 -31.31 -11.67 6.21
C GLY A 11 -31.51 -12.46 4.91
N THR A 12 -30.46 -12.63 4.11
CA THR A 12 -30.42 -13.54 2.95
C THR A 12 -29.62 -14.77 3.35
N PRO A 13 -30.18 -16.00 3.23
CA PRO A 13 -29.47 -17.21 3.60
C PRO A 13 -28.14 -17.32 2.85
N GLY A 14 -27.05 -17.52 3.59
CA GLY A 14 -25.72 -17.65 2.99
C GLY A 14 -25.00 -16.31 2.77
N LYS A 15 -25.49 -15.20 3.32
CA LYS A 15 -24.82 -13.89 3.24
C LYS A 15 -24.64 -13.27 4.63
N LEU A 16 -23.42 -12.80 4.88
CA LEU A 16 -23.06 -12.02 6.06
C LEU A 16 -22.96 -10.54 5.67
N ARG A 17 -23.37 -9.67 6.59
CA ARG A 17 -23.27 -8.21 6.49
C ARG A 17 -22.53 -7.68 7.72
N TRP A 18 -21.67 -6.70 7.51
CA TRP A 18 -20.85 -6.14 8.59
C TRP A 18 -21.61 -5.06 9.38
N TRP A 19 -21.67 -5.21 10.71
CA TRP A 19 -22.17 -4.24 11.68
C TRP A 19 -20.99 -3.46 12.27
N ASP A 20 -21.05 -2.13 12.24
CA ASP A 20 -19.97 -1.27 12.74
C ASP A 20 -20.08 -0.90 14.23
N GLY A 21 -21.10 -1.41 14.93
CA GLY A 21 -21.43 -1.04 16.31
C GLY A 21 -22.59 -0.06 16.42
N THR A 22 -22.94 0.62 15.33
CA THR A 22 -24.00 1.65 15.27
C THR A 22 -24.99 1.44 14.12
N GLN A 23 -24.54 0.94 12.98
CA GLN A 23 -25.36 0.67 11.80
C GLN A 23 -24.81 -0.48 10.95
N TRP A 24 -25.66 -1.01 10.08
CA TRP A 24 -25.29 -1.98 9.07
C TRP A 24 -24.54 -1.31 7.92
N THR A 25 -23.31 -1.72 7.67
CA THR A 25 -22.52 -1.23 6.53
C THR A 25 -22.97 -1.91 5.22
N ALA A 26 -22.56 -1.39 4.06
CA ALA A 26 -22.86 -2.01 2.76
C ALA A 26 -21.95 -3.22 2.42
N GLN A 27 -21.12 -3.67 3.37
CA GLN A 27 -20.19 -4.78 3.15
C GLN A 27 -20.93 -6.11 3.32
N GLU A 28 -20.93 -6.93 2.25
CA GLU A 28 -21.48 -8.30 2.25
C GLU A 28 -20.37 -9.33 1.99
N ALA A 29 -20.50 -10.51 2.60
CA ALA A 29 -19.64 -11.67 2.37
C ALA A 29 -20.50 -12.93 2.23
N ASP A 30 -20.11 -13.90 1.41
CA ASP A 30 -20.81 -15.18 1.32
C ASP A 30 -20.47 -16.06 2.54
N ALA A 31 -21.48 -16.61 3.20
CA ALA A 31 -21.32 -17.59 4.26
C ALA A 31 -21.01 -18.96 3.63
N ALA A 32 -19.97 -19.64 4.13
CA ALA A 32 -19.58 -20.95 3.63
C ALA A 32 -20.72 -21.99 3.79
N PRO A 33 -20.83 -22.99 2.88
CA PRO A 33 -21.95 -23.92 2.87
C PRO A 33 -21.99 -24.78 4.16
N PRO A 34 -23.19 -25.05 4.71
CA PRO A 34 -23.33 -25.83 5.93
C PRO A 34 -23.03 -27.31 5.66
N VAL A 35 -22.10 -27.88 6.43
CA VAL A 35 -21.97 -29.34 6.55
C VAL A 35 -23.22 -29.86 7.27
N LYS A 36 -23.96 -30.76 6.60
CA LYS A 36 -25.11 -31.46 7.19
C LYS A 36 -24.65 -32.26 8.41
N GLN A 37 -25.09 -31.89 9.60
CA GLN A 37 -24.99 -32.72 10.79
C GLN A 37 -26.40 -33.19 11.19
N GLU A 38 -26.60 -34.50 11.11
CA GLU A 38 -27.82 -35.20 11.50
C GLU A 38 -28.12 -35.02 12.99
N VAL A 39 -29.42 -34.89 13.28
CA VAL A 39 -30.00 -34.74 14.62
C VAL A 39 -30.27 -36.14 15.20
N PRO A 40 -30.13 -36.34 16.52
CA PRO A 40 -31.31 -36.73 17.30
C PRO A 40 -31.55 -35.83 18.52
N VAL A 41 -32.83 -35.63 18.80
CA VAL A 41 -33.43 -34.72 19.79
C VAL A 41 -33.31 -35.28 21.21
N THR A 42 -32.98 -34.44 22.21
CA THR A 42 -33.58 -34.54 23.57
C THR A 42 -33.64 -33.15 24.23
N LEU A 43 -34.83 -32.82 24.75
CA LEU A 43 -35.23 -31.59 25.42
C LEU A 43 -34.53 -31.38 26.79
N LEU A 44 -34.03 -30.16 27.06
CA LEU A 44 -34.15 -29.41 28.33
C LEU A 44 -33.30 -28.12 28.27
N ALA A 45 -33.95 -26.96 28.29
CA ALA A 45 -33.31 -25.69 28.68
C ALA A 45 -33.15 -25.69 30.22
N PRO A 46 -32.06 -25.15 30.81
CA PRO A 46 -31.81 -23.71 30.78
C PRO A 46 -30.31 -23.32 30.69
N THR A 47 -30.08 -22.00 30.65
CA THR A 47 -28.80 -21.24 30.60
C THR A 47 -28.19 -21.06 29.20
N PRO A 48 -28.24 -19.86 28.59
CA PRO A 48 -27.38 -19.55 27.46
C PRO A 48 -25.96 -19.36 27.99
N VAL A 49 -25.23 -20.46 28.17
CA VAL A 49 -23.78 -20.44 28.12
C VAL A 49 -23.44 -19.88 26.75
N ALA A 50 -22.72 -18.76 26.73
CA ALA A 50 -22.26 -18.12 25.51
C ALA A 50 -21.73 -19.21 24.56
N SER A 51 -22.45 -19.47 23.47
CA SER A 51 -21.94 -20.29 22.39
C SER A 51 -20.63 -19.64 21.95
N PRO A 52 -19.50 -20.37 21.90
CA PRO A 52 -18.28 -19.83 21.33
C PRO A 52 -18.62 -19.46 19.89
N SER A 53 -18.82 -18.16 19.68
CA SER A 53 -19.27 -17.61 18.42
C SER A 53 -18.26 -18.04 17.36
N GLN A 54 -18.78 -18.62 16.29
CA GLN A 54 -18.05 -19.12 15.13
C GLN A 54 -16.91 -18.17 14.78
N LEU A 55 -15.67 -18.55 15.13
CA LEU A 55 -14.50 -17.86 14.62
C LEU A 55 -14.57 -17.95 13.08
N PRO A 56 -14.22 -16.87 12.34
CA PRO A 56 -14.06 -16.95 10.90
C PRO A 56 -13.19 -18.18 10.57
N SER A 57 -13.63 -19.01 9.61
CA SER A 57 -12.96 -20.26 9.25
C SER A 57 -11.64 -20.04 8.47
N GLY A 58 -10.91 -18.98 8.78
CA GLY A 58 -9.65 -18.59 8.17
C GLY A 58 -8.85 -17.63 9.07
N PRO A 59 -7.54 -17.50 8.85
CA PRO A 59 -6.67 -16.66 9.66
C PRO A 59 -7.12 -15.19 9.65
N GLN A 60 -7.30 -14.63 10.85
CA GLN A 60 -7.67 -13.22 11.03
C GLN A 60 -6.52 -12.28 10.62
N PRO A 61 -6.80 -11.04 10.18
CA PRO A 61 -5.75 -10.06 9.93
C PRO A 61 -4.90 -9.83 11.19
N GLY A 62 -3.57 -9.91 11.06
CA GLY A 62 -2.70 -9.91 12.23
C GLY A 62 -1.22 -10.11 11.94
N TRP A 63 -0.42 -10.04 13.00
CA TRP A 63 1.00 -10.36 12.96
C TRP A 63 1.21 -11.84 13.22
N TYR A 64 1.96 -12.50 12.35
CA TYR A 64 2.20 -13.94 12.44
C TYR A 64 3.68 -14.26 12.22
N PRO A 65 4.20 -15.31 12.87
CA PRO A 65 5.57 -15.74 12.66
C PRO A 65 5.75 -16.32 11.26
N THR A 66 6.78 -15.86 10.54
CA THR A 66 7.18 -16.42 9.24
C THR A 66 8.60 -16.99 9.25
N GLY A 67 9.27 -16.94 10.40
CA GLY A 67 10.65 -17.41 10.60
C GLY A 67 11.15 -17.03 12.00
N PRO A 68 12.39 -17.42 12.35
CA PRO A 68 13.00 -17.03 13.62
C PRO A 68 13.09 -15.51 13.71
N ASP A 69 12.54 -14.94 14.79
CA ASP A 69 12.49 -13.49 15.08
C ASP A 69 11.89 -12.62 13.97
N GLN A 70 11.05 -13.21 13.12
CA GLN A 70 10.37 -12.52 12.03
C GLN A 70 8.87 -12.69 12.12
N LEU A 71 8.16 -11.58 12.35
CA LEU A 71 6.73 -11.49 12.16
C LEU A 71 6.41 -10.81 10.83
N ARG A 72 5.30 -11.20 10.23
CA ARG A 72 4.77 -10.57 9.02
C ARG A 72 3.28 -10.31 9.20
N TRP A 73 2.81 -9.23 8.57
CA TRP A 73 1.40 -8.89 8.58
C TRP A 73 0.65 -9.68 7.51
N TRP A 74 -0.34 -10.45 7.96
CA TRP A 74 -1.38 -11.07 7.15
C TRP A 74 -2.57 -10.11 7.06
N ASP A 75 -3.01 -9.77 5.86
CA ASP A 75 -4.12 -8.82 5.66
C ASP A 75 -5.51 -9.47 5.65
N GLY A 76 -5.59 -10.78 5.87
CA GLY A 76 -6.79 -11.60 5.74
C GLY A 76 -6.84 -12.43 4.46
N SER A 77 -6.02 -12.08 3.46
CA SER A 77 -6.00 -12.73 2.13
C SER A 77 -4.62 -13.14 1.65
N HIS A 78 -3.60 -12.30 1.91
CA HIS A 78 -2.23 -12.52 1.48
C HIS A 78 -1.25 -11.98 2.51
N TRP A 79 -0.01 -12.48 2.43
CA TRP A 79 1.12 -11.89 3.14
C TRP A 79 1.51 -10.56 2.53
N THR A 80 1.63 -9.54 3.37
CA THR A 80 2.09 -8.21 2.95
C THR A 80 3.61 -8.07 3.10
N GLY A 81 4.18 -7.02 2.52
CA GLY A 81 5.59 -6.65 2.72
C GLY A 81 5.92 -6.14 4.13
N LEU A 82 4.93 -5.95 4.99
CA LEU A 82 5.10 -5.42 6.34
C LEU A 82 5.60 -6.51 7.27
N ARG A 83 6.73 -6.25 7.92
CA ARG A 83 7.40 -7.22 8.78
C ARG A 83 7.93 -6.57 10.04
N VAL A 84 8.02 -7.34 11.11
CA VAL A 84 8.85 -7.03 12.27
C VAL A 84 10.02 -7.99 12.24
N LYS A 85 11.24 -7.46 12.16
CA LYS A 85 12.47 -8.26 12.19
C LYS A 85 13.32 -7.79 13.36
N ASN A 86 13.74 -8.70 14.22
CA ASN A 86 14.54 -8.39 15.41
C ASN A 86 13.88 -7.30 16.27
N GLY A 87 12.56 -7.42 16.50
CA GLY A 87 11.77 -6.45 17.26
C GLY A 87 11.54 -5.09 16.59
N LYS A 88 12.02 -4.87 15.36
CA LYS A 88 11.87 -3.59 14.65
C LYS A 88 10.83 -3.71 13.51
N PRO A 89 9.72 -2.96 13.58
CA PRO A 89 8.78 -2.87 12.46
C PRO A 89 9.41 -2.22 11.24
N GLY A 90 9.06 -2.72 10.07
CA GLY A 90 9.56 -2.24 8.80
C GLY A 90 8.79 -2.79 7.62
N THR A 91 9.30 -2.50 6.43
CA THR A 91 8.80 -3.03 5.17
C THR A 91 9.93 -3.74 4.43
N ASP A 92 9.57 -4.73 3.64
CA ASP A 92 10.44 -5.30 2.63
C ASP A 92 10.84 -4.21 1.62
N TRP A 93 12.10 -4.25 1.17
CA TRP A 93 12.68 -3.20 0.33
C TRP A 93 11.97 -3.03 -1.02
N ALA A 94 11.39 -4.11 -1.57
CA ALA A 94 10.63 -4.08 -2.81
C ALA A 94 9.45 -5.07 -2.79
N THR A 95 8.34 -4.64 -2.20
CA THR A 95 7.06 -5.38 -2.30
C THR A 95 5.98 -4.50 -2.91
N THR A 96 5.15 -5.11 -3.76
CA THR A 96 4.00 -4.46 -4.38
C THR A 96 2.72 -5.20 -4.06
N GLU A 97 1.59 -4.51 -4.17
CA GLU A 97 0.26 -5.11 -4.03
C GLU A 97 -0.16 -5.93 -5.24
N GLN A 98 0.53 -5.78 -6.39
CA GLN A 98 0.19 -6.49 -7.62
C GLN A 98 1.45 -7.04 -8.27
N PRO A 99 1.86 -8.29 -7.96
CA PRO A 99 3.05 -8.89 -8.54
C PRO A 99 2.93 -9.06 -10.06
N SER A 100 1.73 -9.28 -10.58
CA SER A 100 1.46 -9.37 -12.02
C SER A 100 1.87 -8.10 -12.77
N LEU A 101 1.50 -6.92 -12.25
CA LEU A 101 1.91 -5.65 -12.86
C LEU A 101 3.43 -5.47 -12.85
N ALA A 102 4.11 -5.89 -11.78
CA ALA A 102 5.57 -5.81 -11.73
C ALA A 102 6.24 -6.73 -12.77
N TRP A 103 5.72 -7.94 -12.99
CA TRP A 103 6.16 -8.81 -14.09
C TRP A 103 5.94 -8.17 -15.45
N VAL A 104 4.75 -7.57 -15.68
CA VAL A 104 4.43 -6.88 -16.94
C VAL A 104 5.39 -5.72 -17.19
N PHE A 105 5.62 -4.84 -16.21
CA PHE A 105 6.54 -3.72 -16.36
C PHE A 105 7.98 -4.20 -16.60
N GLY A 106 8.45 -5.23 -15.88
CA GLY A 106 9.75 -5.84 -16.12
C GLY A 106 9.90 -6.31 -17.56
N SER A 107 8.91 -7.01 -18.11
CA SER A 107 8.91 -7.48 -19.50
C SER A 107 8.88 -6.33 -20.52
N VAL A 108 8.09 -5.28 -20.28
CA VAL A 108 8.04 -4.10 -21.15
C VAL A 108 9.41 -3.41 -21.19
N PHE A 109 10.03 -3.18 -20.03
CA PHE A 109 11.36 -2.57 -19.99
C PHE A 109 12.44 -3.46 -20.61
N LEU A 110 12.31 -4.78 -20.52
CA LEU A 110 13.24 -5.71 -21.16
C LEU A 110 13.18 -5.58 -22.68
N VAL A 111 11.97 -5.53 -23.25
CA VAL A 111 11.77 -5.33 -24.69
C VAL A 111 12.34 -3.97 -25.12
N LEU A 112 12.07 -2.91 -24.37
CA LEU A 112 12.63 -1.58 -24.66
C LEU A 112 14.16 -1.57 -24.58
N ALA A 113 14.75 -2.23 -23.60
CA ALA A 113 16.20 -2.38 -23.49
C ALA A 113 16.77 -3.10 -24.71
N PHE A 114 16.16 -4.21 -25.11
CA PHE A 114 16.59 -4.98 -26.28
C PHE A 114 16.51 -4.15 -27.57
N VAL A 115 15.41 -3.43 -27.78
CA VAL A 115 15.25 -2.52 -28.94
C VAL A 115 16.34 -1.45 -28.94
N GLN A 116 16.62 -0.83 -27.79
CA GLN A 116 17.63 0.22 -27.70
C GLN A 116 19.06 -0.29 -27.90
N PHE A 117 19.40 -1.47 -27.38
CA PHE A 117 20.68 -2.11 -27.67
C PHE A 117 20.79 -2.51 -29.15
N SER A 118 19.71 -3.00 -29.75
CA SER A 118 19.69 -3.37 -31.17
C SER A 118 19.88 -2.15 -32.08
N LEU A 119 19.15 -1.05 -31.82
CA LEU A 119 19.34 0.22 -32.51
C LEU A 119 20.75 0.77 -32.30
N GLY A 120 21.29 0.60 -31.10
CA GLY A 120 22.67 0.95 -30.77
C GLY A 120 23.71 0.17 -31.57
N ALA A 121 23.53 -1.14 -31.70
CA ALA A 121 24.40 -2.02 -32.46
C ALA A 121 24.37 -1.73 -33.98
N LEU A 122 23.25 -1.19 -34.48
CA LEU A 122 23.12 -0.72 -35.86
C LEU A 122 23.75 0.67 -36.08
N SER A 123 24.01 1.42 -35.01
CA SER A 123 24.69 2.71 -35.08
C SER A 123 26.21 2.55 -35.10
N SER A 124 26.92 3.44 -35.77
CA SER A 124 28.39 3.44 -35.83
C SER A 124 29.07 3.78 -34.49
N HIS A 125 28.30 4.03 -33.43
CA HIS A 125 28.79 4.45 -32.12
C HIS A 125 28.34 3.48 -31.04
N LEU A 126 29.16 3.32 -30.00
CA LEU A 126 28.79 2.59 -28.79
C LEU A 126 27.61 3.29 -28.11
N SER A 127 26.42 2.72 -28.20
CA SER A 127 25.22 3.24 -27.56
C SER A 127 25.04 2.64 -26.17
N VAL A 128 25.01 3.49 -25.15
CA VAL A 128 24.72 3.13 -23.75
C VAL A 128 23.24 3.31 -23.38
N ASN A 129 22.39 3.64 -24.35
CA ASN A 129 21.00 4.02 -24.10
C ASN A 129 20.16 2.86 -23.52
N GLY A 130 20.50 1.60 -23.85
CA GLY A 130 19.78 0.43 -23.32
C GLY A 130 19.99 0.17 -21.82
N PHE A 131 21.05 0.71 -21.20
CA PHE A 131 21.39 0.41 -19.80
C PHE A 131 20.32 0.87 -18.80
N PRO A 132 19.80 2.11 -18.84
CA PRO A 132 18.70 2.53 -17.98
C PRO A 132 17.48 1.60 -18.03
N MET A 133 17.08 1.16 -19.23
CA MET A 133 15.94 0.24 -19.39
C MET A 133 16.25 -1.16 -18.84
N LEU A 134 17.48 -1.63 -19.01
CA LEU A 134 17.94 -2.88 -18.40
C LEU A 134 17.93 -2.80 -16.86
N LEU A 135 18.38 -1.69 -16.27
CA LEU A 135 18.34 -1.50 -14.83
C LEU A 135 16.90 -1.47 -14.30
N LEU A 136 15.98 -0.80 -15.00
CA LEU A 136 14.55 -0.83 -14.67
C LEU A 136 13.98 -2.25 -14.79
N THR A 137 14.38 -3.01 -15.79
CA THR A 137 13.99 -4.41 -15.96
C THR A 137 14.38 -5.25 -14.74
N LEU A 138 15.66 -5.17 -14.35
CA LEU A 138 16.19 -5.92 -13.20
C LEU A 138 15.50 -5.50 -11.90
N LEU A 139 15.26 -4.20 -11.73
CA LEU A 139 14.51 -3.68 -10.58
C LEU A 139 13.11 -4.30 -10.53
N TRP A 140 12.31 -4.17 -11.59
CA TRP A 140 10.92 -4.62 -11.63
C TRP A 140 10.77 -6.14 -11.48
N PHE A 141 11.64 -6.93 -12.12
CA PHE A 141 11.67 -8.38 -11.88
C PHE A 141 12.10 -8.73 -10.45
N GLY A 142 13.03 -7.97 -9.85
CA GLY A 142 13.37 -8.11 -8.43
C GLY A 142 12.16 -7.90 -7.52
N ILE A 143 11.40 -6.80 -7.74
CA ILE A 143 10.15 -6.52 -7.00
C ILE A 143 9.14 -7.65 -7.19
N ALA A 144 8.97 -8.12 -8.43
CA ALA A 144 8.01 -9.16 -8.79
C ALA A 144 8.35 -10.50 -8.14
N ALA A 145 9.61 -10.93 -8.23
CA ALA A 145 10.11 -12.15 -7.63
C ALA A 145 9.98 -12.13 -6.10
N GLN A 146 10.38 -11.03 -5.46
CA GLN A 146 10.25 -10.87 -4.01
C GLN A 146 8.80 -10.90 -3.55
N THR A 147 7.91 -10.15 -4.22
CA THR A 147 6.48 -10.11 -3.88
C THR A 147 5.85 -11.49 -4.07
N THR A 148 6.19 -12.19 -5.15
CA THR A 148 5.71 -13.55 -5.42
C THR A 148 6.22 -14.53 -4.35
N ALA A 149 7.48 -14.43 -3.94
CA ALA A 149 8.05 -15.27 -2.89
C ALA A 149 7.35 -15.05 -1.54
N VAL A 150 7.06 -13.81 -1.17
CA VAL A 150 6.31 -13.50 0.07
C VAL A 150 4.90 -14.09 0.02
N ARG A 151 4.21 -14.01 -1.12
CA ARG A 151 2.86 -14.59 -1.27
C ARG A 151 2.81 -16.11 -1.27
N ARG A 152 3.95 -16.77 -1.54
CA ARG A 152 4.07 -18.23 -1.49
C ARG A 152 4.30 -18.77 -0.08
N ILE A 153 4.52 -17.91 0.92
CA ILE A 153 4.58 -18.33 2.32
C ILE A 153 3.21 -18.95 2.67
N PRO A 154 3.17 -20.15 3.29
CA PRO A 154 1.91 -20.80 3.68
C PRO A 154 1.03 -19.88 4.52
N GLN A 155 -0.29 -20.04 4.39
CA GLN A 155 -1.23 -19.25 5.18
C GLN A 155 -1.04 -19.52 6.69
N PRO A 156 -1.22 -18.50 7.54
CA PRO A 156 -1.10 -18.71 8.97
C PRO A 156 -2.22 -19.62 9.49
N VAL A 157 -1.86 -20.53 10.39
CA VAL A 157 -2.80 -21.49 11.03
C VAL A 157 -3.00 -21.23 12.52
N ALA A 158 -2.10 -20.46 13.14
CA ALA A 158 -2.14 -20.12 14.55
C ALA A 158 -2.96 -18.84 14.81
N ALA A 159 -3.09 -18.46 16.07
CA ALA A 159 -3.58 -17.14 16.46
C ALA A 159 -2.51 -16.06 16.18
N PRO A 160 -2.91 -14.81 15.91
CA PRO A 160 -1.98 -13.71 15.71
C PRO A 160 -1.18 -13.43 16.98
N VAL A 161 0.11 -13.12 16.81
CA VAL A 161 1.03 -12.78 17.89
C VAL A 161 0.90 -11.30 18.22
N VAL A 162 0.83 -11.00 19.50
CA VAL A 162 0.79 -9.62 20.00
C VAL A 162 2.14 -9.29 20.63
N ILE A 163 2.82 -8.27 20.10
CA ILE A 163 4.07 -7.74 20.67
C ILE A 163 3.93 -6.25 20.95
N ASP A 164 4.59 -5.75 21.98
CA ASP A 164 4.37 -4.38 22.45
C ASP A 164 4.76 -3.30 21.43
N VAL A 165 5.77 -3.57 20.59
CA VAL A 165 6.22 -2.64 19.56
C VAL A 165 5.18 -2.38 18.46
N VAL A 166 4.17 -3.26 18.31
CA VAL A 166 3.09 -3.10 17.34
C VAL A 166 1.76 -2.70 17.98
N ARG A 167 1.74 -2.44 19.29
CA ARG A 167 0.58 -1.91 20.01
C ARG A 167 0.48 -0.39 19.82
N PRO A 168 -0.73 0.18 19.94
CA PRO A 168 -1.98 -0.52 20.18
C PRO A 168 -2.51 -1.23 18.94
N LEU A 169 -3.12 -2.39 19.12
CA LEU A 169 -3.76 -3.15 18.05
C LEU A 169 -5.17 -2.60 17.75
N PRO A 170 -5.68 -2.79 16.52
CA PRO A 170 -7.08 -2.56 16.23
C PRO A 170 -7.97 -3.38 17.16
N GLY A 171 -8.95 -2.73 17.78
CA GLY A 171 -9.83 -3.35 18.79
C GLY A 171 -9.38 -3.14 20.23
N GLU A 172 -8.13 -2.76 20.50
CA GLU A 172 -7.71 -2.41 21.86
C GLU A 172 -8.34 -1.09 22.30
N GLN A 173 -8.92 -1.09 23.50
CA GLN A 173 -9.62 0.04 24.09
C GLN A 173 -8.94 0.44 25.40
N ASP A 174 -8.39 1.64 25.44
CA ASP A 174 -7.79 2.27 26.61
C ASP A 174 -8.79 3.20 27.32
N GLY A 175 -9.80 3.73 26.61
CA GLY A 175 -10.76 4.69 27.15
C GLY A 175 -12.02 4.86 26.29
N PRO A 176 -12.95 5.74 26.71
CA PRO A 176 -14.19 5.98 25.99
C PRO A 176 -13.93 6.58 24.59
N GLY A 177 -14.83 6.32 23.64
CA GLY A 177 -14.71 6.80 22.27
C GLY A 177 -13.69 6.04 21.41
N ALA A 178 -13.16 4.91 21.91
CA ALA A 178 -12.35 3.99 21.12
C ALA A 178 -13.11 3.50 19.88
N GLY A 179 -12.44 3.47 18.74
CA GLY A 179 -13.09 3.13 17.48
C GLY A 179 -12.30 3.50 16.23
N TRP A 180 -12.87 3.20 15.08
CA TRP A 180 -12.37 3.64 13.79
C TRP A 180 -12.86 5.06 13.49
N HIS A 181 -11.93 5.98 13.27
CA HIS A 181 -12.24 7.38 12.95
C HIS A 181 -11.72 7.72 11.55
N SER A 182 -12.48 8.49 10.79
CA SER A 182 -12.09 8.90 9.44
C SER A 182 -10.88 9.85 9.46
N VAL A 183 -9.81 9.51 8.74
CA VAL A 183 -8.65 10.39 8.52
C VAL A 183 -8.60 10.94 7.09
N SER A 184 -9.31 10.28 6.17
CA SER A 184 -9.54 10.73 4.80
C SER A 184 -10.87 10.17 4.28
N PRO A 185 -11.38 10.62 3.12
CA PRO A 185 -12.62 10.09 2.55
C PRO A 185 -12.61 8.59 2.28
N ARG A 186 -11.44 7.95 2.19
CA ARG A 186 -11.28 6.52 1.87
C ARG A 186 -10.50 5.73 2.92
N ALA A 187 -10.23 6.33 4.08
CA ALA A 187 -9.41 5.69 5.09
C ALA A 187 -9.82 6.09 6.51
N THR A 188 -9.85 5.09 7.39
CA THR A 188 -10.06 5.23 8.82
C THR A 188 -8.80 4.85 9.59
N ARG A 189 -8.66 5.34 10.82
CA ARG A 189 -7.56 4.97 11.73
C ARG A 189 -8.15 4.60 13.08
N TRP A 190 -7.56 3.60 13.74
CA TRP A 190 -8.02 3.17 15.05
C TRP A 190 -7.54 4.15 16.14
N TRP A 191 -8.48 4.59 16.97
CA TRP A 191 -8.25 5.37 18.19
C TRP A 191 -8.58 4.50 19.39
N THR A 192 -7.70 4.43 20.39
CA THR A 192 -7.94 3.58 21.57
C THR A 192 -8.78 4.25 22.65
N GLY A 193 -9.14 5.53 22.50
CA GLY A 193 -9.69 6.35 23.59
C GLY A 193 -8.65 7.29 24.19
N SER A 194 -7.36 6.96 24.09
CA SER A 194 -6.25 7.79 24.61
C SER A 194 -5.17 8.10 23.57
N ARG A 195 -4.98 7.26 22.56
CA ARG A 195 -3.94 7.41 21.54
C ARG A 195 -4.33 6.80 20.19
N TRP A 196 -3.70 7.30 19.13
CA TRP A 196 -3.87 6.76 17.78
C TRP A 196 -3.02 5.51 17.58
N ALA A 197 -3.62 4.51 16.93
CA ALA A 197 -2.91 3.32 16.51
C ALA A 197 -2.23 3.51 15.14
N GLN A 198 -1.14 2.78 14.91
CA GLN A 198 -0.43 2.78 13.65
C GLN A 198 -1.09 1.89 12.59
N TYR A 199 -2.42 1.75 12.61
CA TYR A 199 -3.19 0.94 11.67
C TYR A 199 -4.23 1.78 10.95
N VAL A 200 -4.29 1.62 9.64
CA VAL A 200 -5.27 2.28 8.78
C VAL A 200 -6.21 1.24 8.20
N GLY A 201 -7.52 1.49 8.33
CA GLY A 201 -8.58 0.74 7.68
C GLY A 201 -8.85 1.35 6.31
N THR A 202 -8.89 0.51 5.28
CA THR A 202 -9.29 0.88 3.91
C THR A 202 -10.31 -0.13 3.40
N GLN A 203 -10.82 0.08 2.18
CA GLN A 203 -11.63 -0.93 1.48
C GLN A 203 -10.91 -2.28 1.28
N TYR A 204 -9.57 -2.28 1.36
CA TYR A 204 -8.72 -3.48 1.23
C TYR A 204 -8.33 -4.07 2.58
N GLY A 205 -9.02 -3.71 3.65
CA GLY A 205 -8.76 -4.18 5.01
C GLY A 205 -7.82 -3.29 5.81
N VAL A 206 -7.40 -3.83 6.96
CA VAL A 206 -6.58 -3.14 7.96
C VAL A 206 -5.10 -3.33 7.64
N ARG A 207 -4.34 -2.23 7.65
CA ARG A 207 -2.91 -2.24 7.32
C ARG A 207 -2.06 -1.44 8.31
N PRO A 208 -0.94 -2.00 8.76
CA PRO A 208 0.05 -1.27 9.54
C PRO A 208 0.73 -0.14 8.76
N THR A 209 1.04 0.95 9.46
CA THR A 209 1.66 2.17 8.92
C THR A 209 2.96 2.54 9.66
N PHE A 210 3.63 1.56 10.29
CA PHE A 210 4.88 1.79 11.06
C PHE A 210 6.03 2.42 10.27
N HIS A 211 6.06 2.23 8.97
CA HIS A 211 7.04 2.82 8.06
C HIS A 211 6.60 4.20 7.52
N GLY A 212 5.43 4.69 7.92
CA GLY A 212 4.77 5.86 7.34
C GLY A 212 5.60 7.14 7.43
N ALA A 213 6.23 7.42 8.58
CA ALA A 213 7.08 8.60 8.74
C ALA A 213 8.35 8.57 7.86
N ARG A 214 8.92 7.39 7.62
CA ARG A 214 10.06 7.24 6.69
C ARG A 214 9.59 7.35 5.24
N ALA A 215 8.50 6.66 4.89
CA ALA A 215 7.92 6.70 3.55
C ALA A 215 7.50 8.12 3.15
N PHE A 216 6.89 8.87 4.05
CA PHE A 216 6.49 10.25 3.81
C PHE A 216 7.69 11.18 3.58
N ARG A 217 8.78 11.01 4.35
CA ARG A 217 10.02 11.76 4.12
C ARG A 217 10.64 11.46 2.76
N ILE A 218 10.72 10.18 2.39
CA ILE A 218 11.22 9.76 1.07
C ILE A 218 10.34 10.36 -0.03
N TYR A 219 9.01 10.29 0.12
CA TYR A 219 8.07 10.87 -0.81
C TYR A 219 8.29 12.38 -1.01
N LEU A 220 8.47 13.15 0.07
CA LEU A 220 8.75 14.57 -0.03
C LEU A 220 10.07 14.86 -0.75
N VAL A 221 11.15 14.14 -0.41
CA VAL A 221 12.44 14.29 -1.08
C VAL A 221 12.32 14.01 -2.58
N MET A 222 11.64 12.92 -2.96
CA MET A 222 11.40 12.58 -4.37
C MET A 222 10.57 13.65 -5.08
N SER A 223 9.53 14.17 -4.43
CA SER A 223 8.67 15.22 -5.01
C SER A 223 9.46 16.51 -5.27
N TRP A 224 10.30 16.93 -4.32
CA TRP A 224 11.19 18.07 -4.49
C TRP A 224 12.28 17.83 -5.54
N ALA A 225 12.84 16.61 -5.60
CA ALA A 225 13.82 16.27 -6.62
C ALA A 225 13.22 16.34 -8.04
N VAL A 226 12.02 15.79 -8.24
CA VAL A 226 11.28 15.86 -9.51
C VAL A 226 11.01 17.31 -9.91
N LEU A 227 10.53 18.14 -8.97
CA LEU A 227 10.30 19.56 -9.21
C LEU A 227 11.60 20.30 -9.54
N GLY A 228 12.68 20.02 -8.81
CA GLY A 228 14.00 20.61 -9.03
C GLY A 228 14.59 20.27 -10.39
N ILE A 229 14.45 19.01 -10.83
CA ILE A 229 14.83 18.57 -12.18
C ILE A 229 14.02 19.32 -13.24
N GLY A 230 12.71 19.47 -13.05
CA GLY A 230 11.85 20.25 -13.94
C GLY A 230 12.29 21.71 -14.05
N ALA A 231 12.55 22.37 -12.91
CA ALA A 231 13.01 23.75 -12.86
C ALA A 231 14.39 23.94 -13.52
N LEU A 232 15.32 23.00 -13.30
CA LEU A 232 16.63 23.03 -13.93
C LEU A 232 16.53 22.84 -15.45
N ALA A 233 15.73 21.87 -15.91
CA ALA A 233 15.48 21.65 -17.33
C ALA A 233 14.87 22.90 -17.98
N LEU A 234 13.91 23.56 -17.33
CA LEU A 234 13.36 24.83 -17.81
C LEU A 234 14.44 25.90 -18.00
N ALA A 235 15.28 26.13 -16.98
CA ALA A 235 16.34 27.12 -17.05
C ALA A 235 17.32 26.82 -18.19
N VAL A 236 17.79 25.56 -18.29
CA VAL A 236 18.69 25.12 -19.35
C VAL A 236 18.05 25.25 -20.74
N GLY A 237 16.79 24.85 -20.88
CA GLY A 237 16.06 24.93 -22.13
C GLY A 237 15.89 26.37 -22.62
N VAL A 238 15.56 27.31 -21.72
CA VAL A 238 15.49 28.74 -22.06
C VAL A 238 16.85 29.28 -22.49
N VAL A 239 17.93 28.92 -21.78
CA VAL A 239 19.29 29.33 -22.16
C VAL A 239 19.66 28.83 -23.56
N ILE A 240 19.31 27.59 -23.91
CA ILE A 240 19.52 27.04 -25.25
C ILE A 240 18.71 27.81 -26.31
N LEU A 241 17.44 28.10 -26.03
CA LEU A 241 16.57 28.85 -26.95
C LEU A 241 17.10 30.27 -27.21
N VAL A 242 17.54 30.97 -26.16
CA VAL A 242 18.07 32.34 -26.29
C VAL A 242 19.36 32.33 -27.10
N ASN A 243 20.29 31.43 -26.78
CA ASN A 243 21.60 31.39 -27.45
C ASN A 243 21.54 30.86 -28.89
N SER A 244 20.55 30.02 -29.22
CA SER A 244 20.44 29.46 -30.58
C SER A 244 19.82 30.43 -31.60
N SER A 245 19.29 31.58 -31.16
CA SER A 245 18.59 32.54 -32.03
C SER A 245 19.49 33.27 -33.06
N GLY A 246 20.83 33.20 -32.92
CA GLY A 246 21.79 33.92 -33.77
C GLY A 246 22.65 33.07 -34.72
N ASP A 247 22.64 31.75 -34.59
CA ASP A 247 23.60 30.87 -35.29
C ASP A 247 22.97 30.10 -36.47
N GLY A 248 23.80 29.65 -37.42
CA GLY A 248 23.37 28.79 -38.54
C GLY A 248 22.73 27.45 -38.12
N TYR A 249 22.86 27.07 -36.84
CA TYR A 249 22.21 25.90 -36.23
C TYR A 249 20.93 26.26 -35.44
N GLY A 250 20.40 27.47 -35.59
CA GLY A 250 19.28 27.96 -34.78
C GLY A 250 18.01 27.13 -34.86
N PHE A 251 17.76 26.45 -35.98
CA PHE A 251 16.64 25.51 -36.10
C PHE A 251 16.78 24.31 -35.16
N LEU A 252 17.95 23.66 -35.15
CA LEU A 252 18.20 22.49 -34.30
C LEU A 252 18.25 22.90 -32.82
N GLY A 253 18.91 24.01 -32.50
CA GLY A 253 18.94 24.57 -31.15
C GLY A 253 17.55 24.95 -30.64
N GLY A 254 16.72 25.53 -31.51
CA GLY A 254 15.31 25.84 -31.24
C GLY A 254 14.50 24.59 -30.89
N ILE A 255 14.65 23.50 -31.67
CA ILE A 255 13.96 22.23 -31.40
C ILE A 255 14.42 21.62 -30.08
N ILE A 256 15.73 21.51 -29.86
CA ILE A 256 16.29 20.92 -28.64
C ILE A 256 15.84 21.74 -27.42
N GLY A 257 16.00 23.07 -27.49
CA GLY A 257 15.56 23.98 -26.43
C GLY A 257 14.07 23.86 -26.15
N GLY A 258 13.24 23.78 -27.20
CA GLY A 258 11.79 23.60 -27.08
C GLY A 258 11.42 22.27 -26.40
N ILE A 259 12.07 21.16 -26.77
CA ILE A 259 11.86 19.85 -26.13
C ILE A 259 12.26 19.90 -24.65
N VAL A 260 13.40 20.50 -24.33
CA VAL A 260 13.91 20.62 -22.97
C VAL A 260 12.99 21.49 -22.11
N VAL A 261 12.50 22.62 -22.64
CA VAL A 261 11.50 23.46 -21.96
C VAL A 261 10.19 22.70 -21.75
N GLY A 262 9.66 22.05 -22.79
CA GLY A 262 8.42 21.28 -22.70
C GLY A 262 8.50 20.15 -21.67
N GLY A 263 9.61 19.41 -21.67
CA GLY A 263 9.91 18.41 -20.65
C GLY A 263 10.02 19.04 -19.25
N GLY A 264 10.73 20.15 -19.12
CA GLY A 264 10.85 20.90 -17.87
C GLY A 264 9.51 21.33 -17.28
N VAL A 265 8.59 21.87 -18.12
CA VAL A 265 7.22 22.21 -17.71
C VAL A 265 6.50 20.96 -17.18
N LEU A 266 6.55 19.87 -17.94
CA LEU A 266 5.89 18.61 -17.56
C LEU A 266 6.37 18.10 -16.20
N PHE A 267 7.69 18.04 -15.99
CA PHE A 267 8.27 17.59 -14.73
C PHE A 267 7.96 18.56 -13.57
N ALA A 268 7.95 19.86 -13.81
CA ALA A 268 7.59 20.85 -12.79
C ALA A 268 6.12 20.75 -12.38
N VAL A 269 5.21 20.60 -13.34
CA VAL A 269 3.78 20.36 -13.08
C VAL A 269 3.59 19.07 -12.31
N LEU A 270 4.23 17.98 -12.73
CA LEU A 270 4.18 16.70 -12.04
C LEU A 270 4.69 16.81 -10.59
N GLY A 271 5.84 17.45 -10.38
CA GLY A 271 6.40 17.69 -9.05
C GLY A 271 5.46 18.53 -8.17
N GLY A 272 4.83 19.56 -8.73
CA GLY A 272 3.82 20.37 -8.06
C GLY A 272 2.58 19.56 -7.65
N VAL A 273 2.04 18.72 -8.55
CA VAL A 273 0.92 17.82 -8.25
C VAL A 273 1.27 16.84 -7.13
N LEU A 274 2.47 16.24 -7.17
CA LEU A 274 2.94 15.36 -6.09
C LEU A 274 3.04 16.10 -4.75
N LEU A 275 3.56 17.33 -4.73
CA LEU A 275 3.58 18.14 -3.51
C LEU A 275 2.19 18.49 -2.99
N ILE A 276 1.21 18.73 -3.87
CA ILE A 276 -0.20 18.93 -3.46
C ILE A 276 -0.76 17.64 -2.85
N MET A 277 -0.52 16.49 -3.48
CA MET A 277 -0.94 15.16 -3.00
C MET A 277 -0.25 14.78 -1.68
N SER A 278 0.90 15.36 -1.34
CA SER A 278 1.59 15.13 -0.07
C SER A 278 0.69 15.39 1.14
N ARG A 279 -0.27 16.31 1.05
CA ARG A 279 -1.22 16.59 2.13
C ARG A 279 -2.13 15.40 2.42
N MET A 280 -2.58 14.72 1.37
CA MET A 280 -3.38 13.49 1.50
C MET A 280 -2.53 12.35 2.05
N GLN A 281 -1.32 12.18 1.52
CA GLN A 281 -0.38 11.16 1.98
C GLN A 281 0.01 11.34 3.44
N ARG A 282 0.17 12.59 3.91
CA ARG A 282 0.46 12.90 5.32
C ARG A 282 -0.61 12.35 6.25
N ARG A 283 -1.90 12.53 5.92
CA ARG A 283 -3.03 12.05 6.74
C ARG A 283 -3.11 10.53 6.79
N LEU A 284 -2.68 9.86 5.73
CA LEU A 284 -2.66 8.39 5.64
C LEU A 284 -1.45 7.78 6.36
N LEU A 285 -0.27 8.39 6.22
CA LEU A 285 0.98 7.80 6.68
C LEU A 285 1.39 8.23 8.09
N LEU A 286 1.05 9.45 8.50
CA LEU A 286 1.37 9.95 9.83
C LEU A 286 0.19 9.79 10.79
N LEU A 287 0.50 9.72 12.07
CA LEU A 287 -0.50 9.80 13.12
C LEU A 287 -1.03 11.24 13.20
N PRO A 288 -2.35 11.43 13.37
CA PRO A 288 -2.89 12.73 13.71
C PRO A 288 -2.37 13.19 15.07
N ASP A 289 -2.11 14.48 15.21
CA ASP A 289 -1.59 15.08 16.45
C ASP A 289 -2.72 15.31 17.50
N LEU A 290 -3.97 15.40 17.03
CA LEU A 290 -5.15 15.69 17.85
C LEU A 290 -6.06 14.46 17.97
N PRO A 291 -6.83 14.33 19.07
CA PRO A 291 -7.85 13.28 19.19
C PRO A 291 -8.96 13.48 18.14
N PRO A 292 -9.75 12.43 17.85
CA PRO A 292 -10.87 12.55 16.92
C PRO A 292 -11.87 13.64 17.34
N GLY A 293 -12.34 14.44 16.37
CA GLY A 293 -13.39 15.43 16.58
C GLY A 293 -12.94 16.78 17.18
N ARG A 294 -11.63 17.05 17.26
CA ARG A 294 -11.07 18.36 17.64
C ARG A 294 -10.31 19.02 16.49
#